data_AF-A0A7K0CAE9-F1
#
_entry.id   AF-A0A7K0CAE9-F1
#
_cell.length_a   1.000
_cell.length_b   1.000
_cell.length_c   1.000
_cell.angle_alpha   90.00
_cell.angle_beta   90.00
_cell.angle_gamma   90.00
#
_symmetry.space_group_name_H-M   'P 1'
#
loop_
_entity.id
_entity.type
_entity.pdbx_description
1 polymer ?
#
loop_
_entity_poly.entity_id
_entity_poly.type
_entity_poly.pdbx_seq_one_letter_code
_entity_poly.pdbx_strand_id
1 'polypeptide(L)'
;MTHTQNAARVRALLALAPVLLAGALLTGCSGDGDDTSGDSASSSKPTDPKDKALAFSECMRENGVENFPDPTDGGIKLTPDSGIDMNSDTFTQAQEACRDLSPQGDAGPGGQLDPAKVAVWADCIRAEGLKDFPDPEVKNGAMEIDMSKLGVEPDSDEFQGAMQACRDKSPGGGIIMKGAPK
;
A
#
# COMPACT_ATOMS: atom_id res chain seq x y z
N MET A 1 13.71 -34.98 -54.83
CA MET A 1 15.18 -34.95 -54.97
C MET A 1 15.71 -34.26 -53.71
N THR A 2 16.42 -34.88 -52.75
CA THR A 2 17.75 -35.53 -52.82
C THR A 2 18.84 -34.55 -53.29
N HIS A 3 19.98 -34.32 -52.61
CA HIS A 3 20.57 -34.87 -51.37
C HIS A 3 21.48 -33.74 -50.75
N THR A 4 22.25 -33.82 -49.64
CA THR A 4 22.89 -34.87 -48.82
C THR A 4 23.07 -34.37 -47.36
N GLN A 5 23.57 -35.18 -46.43
CA GLN A 5 23.99 -34.76 -45.07
C GLN A 5 25.49 -34.40 -45.01
N ASN A 6 25.91 -33.69 -43.96
CA ASN A 6 27.27 -33.73 -43.39
C ASN A 6 27.19 -33.32 -41.91
N ALA A 7 27.94 -33.82 -40.93
CA ALA A 7 28.75 -35.02 -40.70
C ALA A 7 29.71 -34.67 -39.55
N ALA A 8 29.44 -35.19 -38.35
CA ALA A 8 30.33 -35.41 -37.21
C ALA A 8 31.60 -34.52 -37.01
N ARG A 9 31.68 -33.89 -35.83
CA ARG A 9 32.96 -33.76 -35.09
C ARG A 9 32.83 -34.35 -33.68
N VAL A 10 33.03 -35.68 -33.61
CA VAL A 10 33.12 -36.42 -32.35
C VAL A 10 34.41 -36.02 -31.62
N ARG A 11 34.32 -35.72 -30.33
CA ARG A 11 35.44 -35.75 -29.38
C ARG A 11 35.03 -36.51 -28.13
N ALA A 12 35.09 -37.84 -28.22
CA ALA A 12 34.99 -38.71 -27.05
C ALA A 12 36.33 -38.70 -26.30
N LEU A 13 36.26 -38.56 -24.97
CA LEU A 13 37.27 -39.04 -24.04
C LEU A 13 36.53 -39.95 -23.05
N LEU A 14 37.17 -41.06 -22.66
CA LEU A 14 36.50 -42.24 -22.09
C LEU A 14 37.45 -42.90 -21.07
N ALA A 15 36.92 -43.79 -20.22
CA ALA A 15 37.58 -44.51 -19.10
C ALA A 15 37.70 -43.68 -17.79
N LEU A 16 37.42 -44.20 -16.57
CA LEU A 16 36.86 -45.49 -16.07
C LEU A 16 36.12 -45.19 -14.74
N ALA A 17 34.82 -45.50 -14.58
CA ALA A 17 34.25 -46.74 -14.00
C ALA A 17 33.86 -46.60 -12.49
N PRO A 18 33.22 -47.60 -11.80
CA PRO A 18 31.74 -47.57 -11.68
C PRO A 18 31.13 -47.93 -10.31
N VAL A 19 29.85 -47.58 -10.09
CA VAL A 19 28.85 -48.22 -9.17
C VAL A 19 27.46 -47.81 -9.73
N LEU A 20 26.59 -48.72 -10.19
CA LEU A 20 25.75 -49.72 -9.48
C LEU A 20 24.56 -49.14 -8.69
N LEU A 21 23.43 -48.93 -9.36
CA LEU A 21 22.21 -49.74 -9.15
C LEU A 21 21.24 -49.60 -10.34
N ALA A 22 20.29 -50.53 -10.50
CA ALA A 22 19.33 -50.54 -11.60
C ALA A 22 17.94 -51.02 -11.14
N GLY A 23 16.89 -50.45 -11.74
CA GLY A 23 15.47 -50.75 -11.46
C GLY A 23 14.62 -49.48 -11.53
N ALA A 24 13.40 -49.48 -12.05
CA ALA A 24 12.68 -50.55 -12.77
C ALA A 24 11.72 -49.94 -13.81
N LEU A 25 11.11 -50.79 -14.63
CA LEU A 25 10.11 -50.40 -15.63
C LEU A 25 8.81 -49.92 -14.96
N LEU A 26 8.14 -48.95 -15.58
CA LEU A 26 6.67 -48.93 -15.70
C LEU A 26 6.25 -47.99 -16.84
N THR A 27 5.41 -48.49 -17.75
CA THR A 27 4.67 -47.66 -18.71
C THR A 27 3.27 -47.45 -18.16
N GLY A 28 2.78 -46.21 -18.18
CA GLY A 28 1.49 -45.84 -17.60
C GLY A 28 0.89 -44.67 -18.36
N CYS A 29 -0.28 -44.90 -18.95
CA CYS A 29 -1.12 -43.90 -19.60
C CYS A 29 -2.57 -44.23 -19.24
N SER A 30 -3.44 -43.20 -19.19
CA SER A 30 -4.79 -43.22 -18.63
C SER A 30 -4.83 -43.22 -17.09
N GLY A 31 -5.69 -42.37 -16.54
CA GLY A 31 -5.82 -42.11 -15.10
C GLY A 31 -6.46 -40.74 -14.85
N ASP A 32 -7.78 -40.66 -15.02
CA ASP A 32 -8.58 -39.51 -14.60
C ASP A 32 -8.66 -39.50 -13.07
N GLY A 33 -8.38 -38.35 -12.43
CA GLY A 33 -8.21 -38.29 -10.97
C GLY A 33 -8.05 -36.86 -10.46
N ASP A 34 -9.10 -36.39 -9.80
CA ASP A 34 -9.13 -35.14 -9.03
C ASP A 34 -8.22 -35.24 -7.80
N ASP A 35 -7.31 -34.26 -7.61
CA ASP A 35 -6.86 -33.88 -6.27
C ASP A 35 -6.19 -32.49 -6.27
N THR A 36 -6.43 -31.70 -5.23
CA THR A 36 -6.02 -30.29 -5.18
C THR A 36 -4.55 -30.12 -4.81
N SER A 37 -3.80 -29.28 -5.53
CA SER A 37 -2.49 -28.78 -5.05
C SER A 37 -2.04 -27.49 -5.73
N GLY A 38 -2.15 -26.38 -4.99
CA GLY A 38 -1.33 -25.17 -5.11
C GLY A 38 -1.13 -24.56 -6.49
N ASP A 39 -2.04 -23.67 -6.91
CA ASP A 39 -1.61 -22.56 -7.77
C ASP A 39 -0.51 -21.80 -7.01
N SER A 40 0.70 -21.84 -7.55
CA SER A 40 1.89 -21.40 -6.83
C SER A 40 1.95 -19.89 -6.88
N ALA A 41 1.70 -19.26 -5.72
CA ALA A 41 1.51 -17.82 -5.52
C ALA A 41 2.41 -16.96 -6.42
N SER A 42 1.88 -16.63 -7.60
CA SER A 42 2.53 -15.73 -8.53
C SER A 42 2.46 -14.35 -7.92
N SER A 43 3.59 -13.82 -7.44
CA SER A 43 3.71 -12.50 -6.83
C SER A 43 3.59 -11.34 -7.84
N SER A 44 2.60 -11.45 -8.73
CA SER A 44 2.05 -10.37 -9.53
C SER A 44 1.36 -9.40 -8.58
N LYS A 45 1.90 -8.18 -8.42
CA LYS A 45 1.15 -7.12 -7.74
C LYS A 45 -0.19 -6.94 -8.48
N PRO A 46 -1.36 -6.97 -7.80
CA PRO A 46 -2.64 -6.87 -8.48
C PRO A 46 -2.70 -5.63 -9.37
N THR A 47 -3.11 -5.79 -10.62
CA THR A 47 -3.20 -4.69 -11.59
C THR A 47 -4.51 -3.94 -11.45
N ASP A 48 -5.59 -4.65 -11.14
CA ASP A 48 -6.94 -4.11 -11.06
C ASP A 48 -7.17 -3.37 -9.73
N PRO A 49 -7.83 -2.19 -9.74
CA PRO A 49 -8.03 -1.39 -8.54
C PRO A 49 -8.82 -2.10 -7.43
N LYS A 50 -9.75 -3.00 -7.80
CA LYS A 50 -10.54 -3.80 -6.86
C LYS A 50 -9.66 -4.82 -6.14
N ASP A 51 -8.80 -5.50 -6.87
CA ASP A 51 -7.96 -6.58 -6.35
C ASP A 51 -6.81 -6.00 -5.50
N LYS A 52 -6.29 -4.81 -5.85
CA LYS A 52 -5.42 -4.03 -4.96
C LYS A 52 -6.10 -3.67 -3.65
N ALA A 53 -7.34 -3.16 -3.71
CA ALA A 53 -8.08 -2.78 -2.52
C ALA A 53 -8.41 -4.01 -1.64
N LEU A 54 -8.66 -5.18 -2.22
CA LEU A 54 -8.83 -6.43 -1.48
C LEU A 54 -7.53 -6.87 -0.81
N ALA A 55 -6.42 -6.91 -1.54
CA ALA A 55 -5.10 -7.25 -1.00
C ALA A 55 -4.66 -6.26 0.10
N PHE A 56 -5.03 -4.98 0.00
CA PHE A 56 -4.86 -4.00 1.08
C PHE A 56 -5.71 -4.36 2.31
N SER A 57 -7.00 -4.66 2.13
CA SER A 57 -7.88 -5.09 3.23
C SER A 57 -7.38 -6.37 3.92
N GLU A 58 -6.87 -7.34 3.16
CA GLU A 58 -6.25 -8.56 3.68
C GLU A 58 -4.99 -8.24 4.49
N CYS A 59 -4.06 -7.49 3.91
CA CYS A 59 -2.82 -7.06 4.58
C CYS A 59 -3.10 -6.26 5.88
N MET A 60 -4.11 -5.40 5.91
CA MET A 60 -4.49 -4.66 7.12
C MET A 60 -4.94 -5.59 8.26
N ARG A 61 -5.64 -6.68 7.93
CA ARG A 61 -6.04 -7.73 8.89
C ARG A 61 -4.83 -8.53 9.37
N GLU A 62 -3.94 -8.93 8.47
CA GLU A 62 -2.69 -9.64 8.82
C GLU A 62 -1.78 -8.83 9.77
N ASN A 63 -1.80 -7.51 9.65
CA ASN A 63 -1.06 -6.59 10.53
C ASN A 63 -1.87 -6.15 11.78
N GLY A 64 -2.91 -6.90 12.15
CA GLY A 64 -3.60 -6.76 13.44
C GLY A 64 -4.85 -5.88 13.44
N VAL A 65 -5.29 -5.33 12.31
CA VAL A 65 -6.60 -4.66 12.20
C VAL A 65 -7.65 -5.68 11.76
N GLU A 66 -7.91 -6.69 12.61
CA GLU A 66 -8.69 -7.89 12.26
C GLU A 66 -10.08 -7.60 11.66
N ASN A 67 -10.73 -6.52 12.09
CA ASN A 67 -12.05 -6.09 11.62
C ASN A 67 -12.03 -5.25 10.32
N PHE A 68 -10.86 -5.06 9.68
CA PHE A 68 -10.74 -4.18 8.51
C PHE A 68 -11.61 -4.68 7.33
N PRO A 69 -12.51 -3.85 6.77
CA PRO A 69 -13.51 -4.30 5.80
C PRO A 69 -12.96 -4.46 4.38
N ASP A 70 -13.56 -5.36 3.61
CA ASP A 70 -13.28 -5.53 2.18
C ASP A 70 -13.83 -4.37 1.32
N PRO A 71 -13.27 -4.12 0.13
CA PRO A 71 -13.78 -3.10 -0.78
C PRO A 71 -15.19 -3.42 -1.30
N THR A 72 -16.06 -2.43 -1.20
CA THR A 72 -17.42 -2.43 -1.80
C THR A 72 -17.43 -1.67 -3.12
N ASP A 73 -18.59 -1.55 -3.77
CA ASP A 73 -18.73 -0.63 -4.91
C ASP A 73 -18.49 0.82 -4.44
N GLY A 74 -17.43 1.44 -4.96
CA GLY A 74 -16.87 2.71 -4.48
C GLY A 74 -15.67 2.57 -3.53
N GLY A 75 -15.14 1.36 -3.31
CA GLY A 75 -13.92 1.11 -2.54
C GLY A 75 -14.15 0.70 -1.08
N ILE A 76 -13.06 0.78 -0.29
CA ILE A 76 -13.03 0.49 1.15
C ILE A 76 -13.73 1.64 1.89
N LYS A 77 -14.60 1.31 2.84
CA LYS A 77 -15.35 2.29 3.65
C LYS A 77 -15.18 1.97 5.13
N LEU A 78 -14.42 2.81 5.83
CA LEU A 78 -14.30 2.77 7.28
C LEU A 78 -15.43 3.63 7.87
N THR A 79 -16.39 3.01 8.56
CA THR A 79 -17.41 3.71 9.35
C THR A 79 -16.98 3.79 10.81
N PRO A 80 -17.44 4.79 11.59
CA PRO A 80 -17.21 4.83 13.03
C PRO A 80 -17.68 3.55 13.76
N ASP A 81 -18.75 2.93 13.25
CA ASP A 81 -19.32 1.70 13.80
C ASP A 81 -18.46 0.43 13.59
N SER A 82 -17.38 0.52 12.81
CA SER A 82 -16.47 -0.61 12.54
C SER A 82 -15.62 -1.03 13.75
N GLY A 83 -15.56 -0.19 14.79
CA GLY A 83 -14.70 -0.41 15.96
C GLY A 83 -13.20 -0.24 15.68
N ILE A 84 -12.82 0.27 14.51
CA ILE A 84 -11.44 0.52 14.10
C ILE A 84 -11.04 1.94 14.51
N ASP A 85 -10.13 2.08 15.47
CA ASP A 85 -9.48 3.36 15.73
C ASP A 85 -8.38 3.62 14.69
N MET A 86 -8.68 4.52 13.75
CA MET A 86 -7.77 4.98 12.70
C MET A 86 -6.54 5.73 13.23
N ASN A 87 -6.54 6.14 14.50
CA ASN A 87 -5.42 6.82 15.16
C ASN A 87 -4.51 5.84 15.93
N SER A 88 -4.89 4.57 16.02
CA SER A 88 -4.14 3.58 16.80
C SER A 88 -2.79 3.22 16.19
N ASP A 89 -1.83 2.88 17.05
CA ASP A 89 -0.51 2.41 16.62
C ASP A 89 -0.60 1.16 15.73
N THR A 90 -1.57 0.27 15.99
CA THR A 90 -1.83 -0.93 15.17
C THR A 90 -2.31 -0.57 13.78
N PHE A 91 -3.31 0.32 13.66
CA PHE A 91 -3.80 0.78 12.36
C PHE A 91 -2.70 1.47 11.55
N THR A 92 -1.88 2.27 12.23
CA THR A 92 -0.75 2.98 11.62
C THR A 92 0.30 2.02 11.07
N GLN A 93 0.78 1.07 11.89
CA GLN A 93 1.80 0.10 11.48
C GLN A 93 1.29 -0.80 10.34
N ALA A 94 0.03 -1.22 10.41
CA ALA A 94 -0.62 -1.94 9.32
C ALA A 94 -0.65 -1.09 8.04
N GLN A 95 -1.05 0.17 8.12
CA GLN A 95 -1.14 1.04 6.95
C GLN A 95 0.23 1.33 6.31
N GLU A 96 1.29 1.50 7.10
CA GLU A 96 2.67 1.65 6.58
C GLU A 96 3.18 0.37 5.91
N ALA A 97 2.91 -0.81 6.50
CA ALA A 97 3.28 -2.11 5.94
C ALA A 97 2.54 -2.38 4.61
N CYS A 98 1.25 -2.02 4.56
CA CYS A 98 0.37 -2.26 3.42
C CYS A 98 0.36 -1.13 2.37
N ARG A 99 1.12 -0.05 2.56
CA ARG A 99 1.16 1.14 1.68
C ARG A 99 1.26 0.80 0.19
N ASP A 100 2.10 -0.17 -0.17
CA ASP A 100 2.34 -0.61 -1.56
C ASP A 100 1.10 -1.24 -2.26
N LEU A 101 0.07 -1.57 -1.49
CA LEU A 101 -1.23 -2.08 -1.94
C LEU A 101 -2.35 -1.02 -1.86
N SER A 102 -2.11 0.10 -1.16
CA SER A 102 -3.12 1.14 -0.88
C SER A 102 -3.78 1.67 -2.17
N PRO A 103 -5.12 1.59 -2.31
CA PRO A 103 -5.82 2.15 -3.46
C PRO A 103 -5.79 3.69 -3.49
N GLN A 104 -5.34 4.34 -2.41
CA GLN A 104 -5.19 5.80 -2.30
C GLN A 104 -3.76 6.29 -2.61
N GLY A 105 -2.78 5.38 -2.67
CA GLY A 105 -1.36 5.74 -2.75
C GLY A 105 -0.91 6.65 -1.60
N ASP A 106 0.10 7.49 -1.86
CA ASP A 106 0.65 8.45 -0.88
C ASP A 106 -0.28 9.64 -0.55
N ALA A 107 -1.46 9.73 -1.18
CA ALA A 107 -2.40 10.82 -0.97
C ALA A 107 -3.39 10.61 0.18
N GLY A 108 -3.52 9.38 0.69
CA GLY A 108 -4.37 9.08 1.86
C GLY A 108 -3.65 9.25 3.19
N PRO A 109 -4.34 9.02 4.34
CA PRO A 109 -3.68 8.72 5.62
C PRO A 109 -2.65 7.59 5.44
N GLY A 110 -1.60 7.57 6.25
CA GLY A 110 -0.46 6.64 6.09
C GLY A 110 0.43 6.89 4.85
N GLY A 111 0.14 7.92 4.04
CA GLY A 111 1.00 8.34 2.92
C GLY A 111 2.30 9.02 3.40
N GLN A 112 3.36 8.95 2.59
CA GLN A 112 4.64 9.57 2.96
C GLN A 112 4.63 11.09 2.78
N LEU A 113 4.14 11.79 3.79
CA LEU A 113 4.19 13.25 3.91
C LEU A 113 5.64 13.74 4.03
N ASP A 114 6.01 14.64 3.13
CA ASP A 114 7.29 15.33 3.11
C ASP A 114 7.25 16.57 4.04
N PRO A 115 7.98 16.59 5.17
CA PRO A 115 7.93 17.69 6.13
C PRO A 115 8.31 19.05 5.54
N ALA A 116 9.12 19.10 4.47
CA ALA A 116 9.45 20.36 3.80
C ALA A 116 8.24 20.95 3.05
N LYS A 117 7.38 20.10 2.46
CA LYS A 117 6.13 20.55 1.83
C LYS A 117 5.09 20.96 2.88
N VAL A 118 5.02 20.23 4.01
CA VAL A 118 4.17 20.58 5.16
C VAL A 118 4.52 21.98 5.69
N ALA A 119 5.82 22.29 5.85
CA ALA A 119 6.27 23.61 6.25
C ALA A 119 5.93 24.71 5.22
N VAL A 120 6.17 24.48 3.92
CA VAL A 120 5.82 25.42 2.83
C VAL A 120 4.31 25.70 2.75
N TRP A 121 3.48 24.71 3.10
CA TRP A 121 2.03 24.86 3.19
C TRP A 121 1.60 25.68 4.44
N ALA A 122 2.19 25.41 5.60
CA ALA A 122 1.96 26.19 6.82
C ALA A 122 2.41 27.65 6.70
N ASP A 123 3.57 27.90 6.08
CA ASP A 123 4.07 29.25 5.76
C ASP A 123 3.14 30.01 4.80
N CYS A 124 2.48 29.29 3.88
CA CYS A 124 1.43 29.89 3.06
C CYS A 124 0.25 30.34 3.91
N ILE A 125 -0.29 29.46 4.77
CA ILE A 125 -1.47 29.77 5.60
C ILE A 125 -1.18 30.96 6.53
N ARG A 126 0.04 31.06 7.07
CA ARG A 126 0.51 32.23 7.83
C ARG A 126 0.60 33.52 7.02
N ALA A 127 0.87 33.43 5.71
CA ALA A 127 0.93 34.57 4.81
C ALA A 127 -0.45 35.06 4.35
N GLU A 128 -1.43 34.17 4.18
CA GLU A 128 -2.80 34.52 3.77
C GLU A 128 -3.62 35.20 4.88
N GLY A 129 -3.23 35.05 6.15
CA GLY A 129 -3.79 35.82 7.27
C GLY A 129 -3.53 35.24 8.65
N LEU A 130 -3.56 33.90 8.76
CA LEU A 130 -3.48 33.16 10.02
C LEU A 130 -2.06 33.09 10.59
N LYS A 131 -1.50 34.23 11.01
CA LYS A 131 -0.11 34.35 11.46
C LYS A 131 0.26 33.42 12.63
N ASP A 132 -0.71 33.13 13.49
CA ASP A 132 -0.56 32.22 14.63
C ASP A 132 -0.84 30.74 14.28
N PHE A 133 -0.94 30.40 12.98
CA PHE A 133 -1.11 29.02 12.52
C PHE A 133 0.12 28.18 12.88
N PRO A 134 -0.05 27.11 13.69
CA PRO A 134 1.06 26.29 14.17
C PRO A 134 1.65 25.45 13.03
N ASP A 135 2.92 25.07 13.18
CA ASP A 135 3.51 24.06 12.30
C ASP A 135 2.82 22.70 12.50
N PRO A 136 2.29 22.05 11.44
CA PRO A 136 1.68 20.74 11.56
C PRO A 136 2.71 19.66 11.86
N GLU A 137 2.40 18.78 12.80
CA GLU A 137 3.21 17.59 13.09
C GLU A 137 2.80 16.44 12.16
N VAL A 138 3.75 15.87 11.41
CA VAL A 138 3.49 14.65 10.63
C VAL A 138 3.44 13.45 11.57
N LYS A 139 2.27 12.81 11.68
CA LYS A 139 2.11 11.51 12.35
C LYS A 139 1.23 10.61 11.50
N ASN A 140 1.59 9.33 11.40
CA ASN A 140 0.74 8.29 10.82
C ASN A 140 0.28 8.63 9.36
N GLY A 141 1.17 9.28 8.59
CA GLY A 141 0.87 9.81 7.24
C GLY A 141 -0.26 10.85 7.17
N ALA A 142 -0.53 11.55 8.27
CA ALA A 142 -1.42 12.69 8.36
C ALA A 142 -0.71 13.91 8.99
N MET A 143 -1.25 15.10 8.75
CA MET A 143 -0.84 16.35 9.40
C MET A 143 -1.72 16.60 10.63
N GLU A 144 -1.14 16.50 11.83
CA GLU A 144 -1.78 16.89 13.09
C GLU A 144 -1.61 18.41 13.32
N ILE A 145 -2.71 19.15 13.45
CA ILE A 145 -2.71 20.61 13.63
C ILE A 145 -3.39 20.96 14.95
N ASP A 146 -2.67 21.65 15.84
CA ASP A 146 -3.14 22.03 17.18
C ASP A 146 -3.99 23.31 17.17
N MET A 147 -5.31 23.16 17.00
CA MET A 147 -6.30 24.24 17.04
C MET A 147 -6.36 24.92 18.42
N SER A 148 -5.85 24.30 19.49
CA SER A 148 -5.85 24.90 20.84
C SER A 148 -5.06 26.21 20.93
N LYS A 149 -4.15 26.44 19.98
CA LYS A 149 -3.34 27.66 19.84
C LYS A 149 -3.92 28.66 18.82
N LEU A 150 -4.83 28.20 17.97
CA LEU A 150 -5.39 28.98 16.87
C LEU A 150 -6.59 29.80 17.37
N GLY A 151 -6.55 31.12 17.17
CA GLY A 151 -7.60 32.05 17.62
C GLY A 151 -8.81 32.17 16.67
N VAL A 152 -9.03 31.20 15.79
CA VAL A 152 -10.12 31.19 14.80
C VAL A 152 -10.79 29.81 14.73
N GLU A 153 -12.07 29.79 14.38
CA GLU A 153 -12.86 28.56 14.23
C GLU A 153 -12.54 27.86 12.89
N PRO A 154 -12.44 26.52 12.82
CA PRO A 154 -12.06 25.81 11.59
C PRO A 154 -13.04 25.93 10.42
N ASP A 155 -14.29 26.32 10.69
CA ASP A 155 -15.33 26.59 9.70
C ASP A 155 -15.46 28.09 9.35
N SER A 156 -14.65 28.97 9.94
CA SER A 156 -14.63 30.40 9.60
C SER A 156 -14.17 30.68 8.16
N ASP A 157 -14.70 31.74 7.55
CA ASP A 157 -14.30 32.20 6.20
C ASP A 157 -12.78 32.50 6.12
N GLU A 158 -12.16 32.95 7.20
CA GLU A 158 -10.72 33.22 7.27
C GLU A 158 -9.89 31.93 7.19
N PHE A 159 -10.30 30.89 7.93
CA PHE A 159 -9.65 29.58 7.86
C PHE A 159 -9.89 28.90 6.51
N GLN A 160 -11.14 28.86 6.04
CA GLN A 160 -11.47 28.28 4.74
C GLN A 160 -10.76 29.01 3.58
N GLY A 161 -10.71 30.34 3.63
CA GLY A 161 -10.02 31.17 2.63
C GLY A 161 -8.52 30.89 2.56
N ALA A 162 -7.82 30.88 3.69
CA ALA A 162 -6.38 30.57 3.74
C ALA A 162 -6.10 29.13 3.26
N MET A 163 -6.89 28.15 3.69
CA MET A 163 -6.79 26.75 3.24
C MET A 163 -7.03 26.62 1.72
N GLN A 164 -7.97 27.38 1.16
CA GLN A 164 -8.28 27.38 -0.27
C GLN A 164 -7.18 28.05 -1.10
N ALA A 165 -6.67 29.21 -0.67
CA ALA A 165 -5.57 29.91 -1.34
C ALA A 165 -4.26 29.09 -1.32
N CYS A 166 -4.02 28.34 -0.25
CA CYS A 166 -2.86 27.46 -0.11
C CYS A 166 -3.03 26.04 -0.67
N ARG A 167 -4.18 25.73 -1.29
CA ARG A 167 -4.53 24.38 -1.77
C ARG A 167 -3.48 23.76 -2.69
N ASP A 168 -2.91 24.53 -3.61
CA ASP A 168 -1.92 24.06 -4.59
C ASP A 168 -0.54 23.78 -3.96
N LYS A 169 -0.33 24.16 -2.69
CA LYS A 169 0.86 23.82 -1.89
C LYS A 169 0.61 22.67 -0.92
N SER A 170 -0.62 22.15 -0.83
CA SER A 170 -0.98 21.06 0.08
C SER A 170 -0.12 19.82 -0.20
N PRO A 171 0.54 19.22 0.81
CA PRO A 171 1.42 18.07 0.64
C PRO A 171 0.68 16.76 0.35
N GLY A 172 -0.66 16.76 0.36
CA GLY A 172 -1.50 15.56 0.36
C GLY A 172 -1.75 15.05 1.78
N GLY A 173 -2.09 13.77 1.90
CA GLY A 173 -2.30 13.08 3.18
C GLY A 173 -3.59 13.45 3.90
N GLY A 174 -3.81 12.82 5.05
CA GLY A 174 -4.90 13.19 5.96
C GLY A 174 -4.60 14.48 6.74
N ILE A 175 -5.64 15.18 7.19
CA ILE A 175 -5.52 16.29 8.14
C ILE A 175 -6.27 15.92 9.42
N ILE A 176 -5.61 16.02 10.56
CA ILE A 176 -6.16 15.75 11.88
C ILE A 176 -6.12 17.05 12.68
N MET A 177 -7.29 17.63 12.96
CA MET A 177 -7.41 18.80 13.82
C MET A 177 -7.50 18.34 15.28
N LYS A 178 -6.69 18.93 16.17
CA LYS A 178 -6.61 18.56 17.57
C LYS A 178 -6.85 19.75 18.48
N GLY A 179 -7.57 19.50 19.57
CA GLY A 179 -8.07 20.55 20.46
C GLY A 179 -9.36 21.17 19.93
N ALA A 180 -10.14 21.76 20.82
CA ALA A 180 -11.25 22.62 20.43
C ALA A 180 -10.70 24.03 20.09
N PRO A 181 -11.34 24.77 19.16
CA PRO A 181 -11.17 26.22 19.11
C PRO A 181 -11.59 26.87 20.45
N LYS A 182 -11.11 28.09 20.70
CA LYS A 182 -11.24 28.80 21.99
C LYS A 182 -12.25 29.95 21.96
#